data_AF-A0AA97HET0-F1
#
_entry.id   AF-A0AA97HET0-F1
#
_cell.length_a   1.000
_cell.length_b   1.000
_cell.length_c   1.000
_cell.angle_alpha   90.00
_cell.angle_beta   90.00
_cell.angle_gamma   90.00
#
_symmetry.space_group_name_H-M   'P 1'
#
loop_
_entity.id
_entity.type
_entity.pdbx_description
1 polymer ?
#
loop_
_entity_poly.entity_id
_entity_poly.type
_entity_poly.pdbx_seq_one_letter_code
_entity_poly.pdbx_strand_id
1 'polypeptide(L)'
;MKLSKLLPALDWLKTYTKTDFQQDTVSSIVFTIMVIPQSLAYAMLAGLPAVTGLYASILPSILYSLFGTSRILAVGPVALTSVMTASVIMPFAVSGTEQYATVAILLALLSGVFLLVLSLLRLGFLTNLLSHPVISGFISASALLIVIGQIKYLLGIQSEGDTLLPLATSLFAHITDINMPTFILSVVSIAALLFVRRNFARFLKYIGCSAKTVQLFGKSGSCHYRCYRHSNRRSTVSGSTWCEHRGRCS
;
A
#
# COMPACT_ATOMS: atom_id res chain seq x y z
N MET A 1 -19.79 -20.27 -19.45
CA MET A 1 -19.04 -18.99 -19.32
C MET A 1 -17.72 -19.14 -20.06
N LYS A 2 -17.28 -18.19 -20.90
CA LYS A 2 -15.98 -18.30 -21.60
C LYS A 2 -14.85 -18.36 -20.56
N LEU A 3 -13.94 -19.33 -20.68
CA LEU A 3 -12.82 -19.54 -19.76
C LEU A 3 -11.95 -18.27 -19.60
N SER A 4 -11.88 -17.44 -20.64
CA SER A 4 -11.22 -16.13 -20.62
C SER A 4 -11.83 -15.10 -19.65
N LYS A 5 -13.11 -15.24 -19.28
CA LYS A 5 -13.74 -14.39 -18.25
C LYS A 5 -13.47 -14.89 -16.82
N LEU A 6 -13.12 -16.16 -16.67
CA LEU A 6 -12.85 -16.77 -15.35
C LEU A 6 -11.37 -16.67 -14.98
N LEU A 7 -10.48 -16.69 -15.98
CA LEU A 7 -9.05 -16.54 -15.84
C LEU A 7 -8.54 -15.45 -16.80
N PRO A 8 -8.65 -14.16 -16.43
CA PRO A 8 -8.09 -13.05 -17.20
C PRO A 8 -6.58 -13.21 -17.46
N ALA A 9 -5.91 -14.02 -16.62
CA ALA A 9 -4.52 -14.42 -16.78
C ALA A 9 -4.17 -14.92 -18.20
N LEU A 10 -5.04 -15.72 -18.81
CA LEU A 10 -4.76 -16.28 -20.13
C LEU A 10 -4.79 -15.24 -21.26
N ASP A 11 -5.61 -14.20 -21.14
CA ASP A 11 -5.71 -13.18 -22.18
C ASP A 11 -4.51 -12.26 -22.17
N TRP A 12 -4.03 -11.92 -20.97
CA TRP A 12 -2.86 -11.09 -20.84
C TRP A 12 -1.57 -11.88 -21.11
N LEU A 13 -1.49 -13.16 -20.76
CA LEU A 13 -0.29 -13.96 -21.05
C LEU A 13 -0.03 -14.08 -22.56
N LYS A 14 -1.08 -14.09 -23.41
CA LYS A 14 -0.96 -14.15 -24.88
C LYS A 14 -0.32 -12.91 -25.50
N THR A 15 -0.47 -11.75 -24.86
CA THR A 15 0.07 -10.47 -25.34
C THR A 15 1.36 -10.07 -24.61
N TYR A 16 1.93 -10.98 -23.81
CA TYR A 16 3.07 -10.71 -22.97
C TYR A 16 4.36 -10.68 -23.79
N THR A 17 5.06 -9.55 -23.78
CA THR A 17 6.27 -9.35 -24.57
C THR A 17 7.55 -9.51 -23.74
N LYS A 18 8.68 -9.76 -24.39
CA LYS A 18 9.99 -9.84 -23.73
C LYS A 18 10.38 -8.53 -23.02
N THR A 19 9.90 -7.39 -23.53
CA THR A 19 10.09 -6.08 -22.90
C THR A 19 9.30 -5.95 -21.60
N ASP A 20 8.11 -6.53 -21.52
CA ASP A 20 7.30 -6.55 -20.29
C ASP A 20 8.00 -7.39 -19.22
N PHE A 21 8.51 -8.56 -19.58
CA PHE A 21 9.27 -9.42 -18.67
C PHE A 21 10.46 -8.70 -18.02
N GLN A 22 11.23 -7.94 -18.79
CA GLN A 22 12.37 -7.18 -18.25
C GLN A 22 11.93 -6.08 -17.29
N GLN A 23 10.85 -5.37 -17.61
CA GLN A 23 10.32 -4.29 -16.77
C GLN A 23 9.68 -4.84 -15.49
N ASP A 24 8.94 -5.94 -15.59
CA ASP A 24 8.28 -6.61 -14.47
C ASP A 24 9.30 -7.26 -13.53
N THR A 25 10.40 -7.82 -14.06
CA THR A 25 11.47 -8.39 -13.23
C THR A 25 12.11 -7.32 -12.35
N VAL A 26 12.46 -6.16 -12.91
CA VAL A 26 13.03 -5.06 -12.11
C VAL A 26 12.01 -4.52 -11.10
N SER A 27 10.75 -4.34 -11.52
CA SER A 27 9.69 -3.82 -10.66
C SER A 27 9.34 -4.78 -9.52
N SER A 28 9.30 -6.09 -9.77
CA SER A 28 9.01 -7.12 -8.78
C SER A 28 10.14 -7.30 -7.77
N ILE A 29 11.41 -7.16 -8.16
CA ILE A 29 12.53 -7.17 -7.21
C ILE A 29 12.40 -6.00 -6.23
N VAL A 30 12.17 -4.78 -6.74
CA VAL A 30 11.99 -3.59 -5.88
C VAL A 30 10.77 -3.76 -4.98
N PHE A 31 9.66 -4.24 -5.52
CA PHE A 31 8.45 -4.50 -4.75
C PHE A 31 8.67 -5.53 -3.64
N THR A 32 9.35 -6.63 -3.93
CA THR A 32 9.64 -7.70 -2.96
C THR A 32 10.49 -7.16 -1.80
N ILE A 33 11.53 -6.38 -2.10
CA ILE A 33 12.39 -5.75 -1.09
C ILE A 33 11.56 -4.82 -0.17
N MET A 34 10.55 -4.12 -0.70
CA MET A 34 9.69 -3.24 0.09
C MET A 34 8.60 -3.99 0.88
N VAL A 35 8.01 -5.04 0.32
CA VAL A 35 6.88 -5.75 0.93
C VAL A 35 7.28 -6.59 2.13
N ILE A 36 8.49 -7.16 2.13
CA ILE A 36 8.97 -7.99 3.25
C ILE A 36 8.91 -7.21 4.58
N PRO A 37 9.61 -6.07 4.76
CA PRO A 37 9.56 -5.34 6.03
C PRO A 37 8.17 -4.78 6.33
N GLN A 38 7.44 -4.33 5.31
CA GLN A 38 6.09 -3.79 5.47
C GLN A 38 5.11 -4.83 6.02
N SER A 39 5.12 -6.04 5.46
CA SER A 39 4.22 -7.12 5.85
C SER A 39 4.49 -7.62 7.28
N LEU A 40 5.76 -7.71 7.67
CA LEU A 40 6.17 -8.05 9.03
C LEU A 40 5.65 -7.02 10.04
N ALA A 41 5.85 -5.73 9.75
CA ALA A 41 5.38 -4.65 10.61
C ALA A 41 3.85 -4.65 10.76
N TYR A 42 3.12 -4.87 9.67
CA TYR A 42 1.65 -4.88 9.71
C TYR A 42 1.09 -6.08 10.46
N ALA A 43 1.71 -7.25 10.38
CA ALA A 43 1.32 -8.40 11.22
C ALA A 43 1.51 -8.10 12.71
N MET A 44 2.61 -7.43 13.08
CA MET A 44 2.85 -7.02 14.46
C MET A 44 1.83 -5.97 14.93
N LEU A 45 1.41 -5.05 14.06
CA LEU A 45 0.31 -4.12 14.36
C LEU A 45 -1.03 -4.83 14.59
N ALA A 46 -1.24 -5.99 13.96
CA ALA A 46 -2.41 -6.83 14.19
C ALA A 46 -2.30 -7.71 15.45
N GLY A 47 -1.20 -7.65 16.20
CA GLY A 47 -0.94 -8.52 17.37
C GLY A 47 -0.56 -9.97 17.02
N LEU A 48 -0.20 -10.23 15.75
CA LEU A 48 0.16 -11.56 15.25
C LEU A 48 1.68 -11.72 15.11
N PRO A 49 2.20 -12.97 15.09
CA PRO A 49 3.59 -13.25 14.75
C PRO A 49 3.94 -12.66 13.38
N ALA A 50 5.14 -12.10 13.24
CA ALA A 50 5.55 -11.41 12.03
C ALA A 50 5.47 -12.30 10.76
N VAL A 51 5.75 -13.60 10.90
CA VAL A 51 5.66 -14.59 9.81
C VAL A 51 4.27 -14.65 9.18
N THR A 52 3.20 -14.38 9.94
CA THR A 52 1.82 -14.36 9.43
C THR A 52 1.63 -13.26 8.37
N GLY A 53 2.37 -12.15 8.45
CA GLY A 53 2.35 -11.09 7.45
C GLY A 53 2.87 -11.53 6.08
N LEU A 54 3.89 -12.40 6.07
CA LEU A 54 4.42 -12.99 4.83
C LEU A 54 3.36 -13.87 4.17
N TYR A 55 2.68 -14.74 4.95
CA TYR A 55 1.58 -15.56 4.43
C TYR A 55 0.44 -14.71 3.88
N ALA A 56 0.08 -13.63 4.59
CA ALA A 56 -0.95 -12.69 4.18
C ALA A 56 -0.60 -11.85 2.94
N SER A 57 0.67 -11.82 2.53
CA SER A 57 1.12 -11.10 1.32
C SER A 57 1.24 -12.03 0.11
N ILE A 58 1.79 -13.23 0.31
CA ILE A 58 2.10 -14.17 -0.77
C ILE A 58 0.82 -14.78 -1.35
N LEU A 59 -0.07 -15.31 -0.49
CA LEU A 59 -1.26 -16.01 -0.94
C LEU A 59 -2.22 -15.11 -1.74
N PRO A 60 -2.60 -13.90 -1.27
CA PRO A 60 -3.47 -13.02 -2.04
C PRO A 60 -2.84 -12.54 -3.34
N SER A 61 -1.52 -12.33 -3.38
CA SER A 61 -0.83 -11.93 -4.61
C SER A 61 -0.91 -13.00 -5.71
N ILE A 62 -0.71 -14.27 -5.35
CA ILE A 62 -0.82 -15.39 -6.30
C ILE A 62 -2.27 -15.53 -6.79
N LEU A 63 -3.24 -15.49 -5.87
CA LEU A 63 -4.66 -15.58 -6.22
C LEU A 63 -5.08 -14.41 -7.12
N TYR A 64 -4.67 -13.19 -6.80
CA TYR A 64 -4.99 -12.00 -7.58
C TYR A 64 -4.31 -12.03 -8.96
N SER A 65 -3.12 -12.60 -9.11
CA SER A 65 -2.47 -12.76 -10.42
C SER A 65 -3.28 -13.65 -11.38
N LEU A 66 -3.96 -14.68 -10.84
CA LEU A 66 -4.77 -15.63 -11.62
C LEU A 66 -6.18 -15.09 -11.95
N PHE A 67 -6.85 -14.51 -10.97
CA PHE A 67 -8.26 -14.10 -11.06
C PHE A 67 -8.46 -12.59 -11.28
N GLY A 68 -7.42 -11.79 -11.06
CA GLY A 68 -7.48 -10.33 -11.14
C GLY A 68 -7.59 -9.83 -12.57
N THR A 69 -8.34 -8.74 -12.73
CA THR A 69 -8.58 -8.10 -14.04
C THR A 69 -7.55 -7.03 -14.37
N SER A 70 -6.87 -6.47 -13.37
CA SER A 70 -5.85 -5.43 -13.54
C SER A 70 -4.44 -5.98 -13.38
N ARG A 71 -3.57 -5.72 -14.36
CA ARG A 71 -2.15 -6.13 -14.38
C ARG A 71 -1.25 -5.40 -13.39
N ILE A 72 -1.66 -4.22 -12.92
CA ILE A 72 -0.79 -3.31 -12.14
C ILE A 72 -1.16 -3.23 -10.66
N LEU A 73 -2.24 -3.88 -10.24
CA LEU A 73 -2.69 -3.82 -8.85
C LEU A 73 -1.95 -4.88 -8.02
N ALA A 74 -1.22 -4.42 -7.01
CA ALA A 74 -0.63 -5.28 -6.01
C ALA A 74 -1.60 -5.41 -4.82
N VAL A 75 -1.81 -6.64 -4.35
CA VAL A 75 -2.65 -6.95 -3.19
C VAL A 75 -1.75 -7.37 -2.04
N GLY A 76 -1.98 -6.82 -0.86
CA GLY A 76 -1.22 -7.16 0.33
C GLY A 76 -1.83 -6.59 1.59
N PRO A 77 -1.24 -6.90 2.76
CA PRO A 77 -1.68 -6.35 4.03
C PRO A 77 -1.51 -4.83 4.05
N VAL A 78 -2.45 -4.15 4.72
CA VAL A 78 -2.47 -2.71 4.87
C VAL A 78 -2.49 -2.38 6.37
N ALA A 79 -1.81 -1.30 6.78
CA ALA A 79 -1.74 -0.89 8.17
C ALA A 79 -3.13 -0.75 8.81
N LEU A 80 -4.07 -0.12 8.09
CA LEU A 80 -5.42 0.13 8.60
C LEU A 80 -6.18 -1.18 8.87
N THR A 81 -6.19 -2.11 7.92
CA THR A 81 -6.88 -3.40 8.09
C THR A 81 -6.25 -4.22 9.21
N SER A 82 -4.95 -4.07 9.44
CA SER A 82 -4.23 -4.73 10.53
C SER A 82 -4.66 -4.23 11.90
N VAL A 83 -4.75 -2.91 12.08
CA VAL A 83 -5.26 -2.29 13.32
C VAL A 83 -6.72 -2.64 13.55
N MET A 84 -7.57 -2.56 12.52
CA MET A 84 -8.98 -2.94 12.65
C MET A 84 -9.16 -4.42 13.03
N THR A 85 -8.31 -5.29 12.48
CA THR A 85 -8.29 -6.72 12.83
C THR A 85 -7.96 -6.90 14.32
N ALA A 86 -6.93 -6.21 14.83
CA ALA A 86 -6.61 -6.25 16.26
C ALA A 86 -7.80 -5.75 17.12
N SER A 87 -8.42 -4.63 16.77
CA SER A 87 -9.57 -4.08 17.52
C SER A 87 -10.76 -5.03 17.58
N VAL A 88 -10.98 -5.83 16.53
CA VAL A 88 -12.07 -6.82 16.50
C VAL A 88 -11.71 -8.07 17.30
N ILE A 89 -10.45 -8.48 17.35
CA ILE A 89 -10.02 -9.72 18.02
C ILE A 89 -9.80 -9.53 19.52
N MET A 90 -9.31 -8.36 19.95
CA MET A 90 -8.97 -8.07 21.35
C MET A 90 -10.04 -8.46 22.39
N PRO A 91 -11.35 -8.28 22.14
CA PRO A 91 -12.40 -8.71 23.07
C PRO A 91 -12.55 -10.23 23.21
N PHE A 92 -12.06 -11.01 22.23
CA PHE A 92 -12.27 -12.46 22.16
C PHE A 92 -11.02 -13.28 22.51
N ALA A 93 -9.83 -12.70 22.39
CA ALA A 93 -8.57 -13.37 22.69
C ALA A 93 -7.49 -12.38 23.12
N VAL A 94 -6.61 -12.82 24.02
CA VAL A 94 -5.44 -12.04 24.46
C VAL A 94 -4.30 -12.22 23.46
N SER A 95 -3.68 -11.11 23.05
CA SER A 95 -2.52 -11.10 22.14
C SER A 95 -1.39 -12.00 22.63
N GLY A 96 -0.74 -12.72 21.70
CA GLY A 96 0.36 -13.64 22.00
C GLY A 96 -0.06 -15.07 22.40
N THR A 97 -1.36 -15.34 22.54
CA THR A 97 -1.89 -16.69 22.74
C THR A 97 -2.12 -17.40 21.41
N GLU A 98 -2.11 -18.74 21.40
CA GLU A 98 -2.46 -19.52 20.19
C GLU A 98 -3.90 -19.24 19.73
N GLN A 99 -4.81 -19.03 20.69
CA GLN A 99 -6.21 -18.69 20.44
C GLN A 99 -6.34 -17.40 19.63
N TYR A 100 -5.46 -16.41 19.85
CA TYR A 100 -5.47 -15.16 19.10
C TYR A 100 -5.28 -15.38 17.59
N ALA A 101 -4.32 -16.24 17.23
CA ALA A 101 -4.08 -16.59 15.82
C ALA A 101 -5.28 -17.34 15.22
N THR A 102 -5.92 -18.24 15.99
CA THR A 102 -7.14 -18.94 15.54
C THR A 102 -8.29 -17.99 15.27
N VAL A 103 -8.57 -17.04 16.17
CA VAL A 103 -9.63 -16.05 15.99
C VAL A 103 -9.34 -15.14 14.79
N ALA A 104 -8.06 -14.75 14.59
CA ALA A 104 -7.66 -13.97 13.42
C ALA A 104 -7.94 -14.70 12.09
N ILE A 105 -7.59 -15.99 12.02
CA ILE A 105 -7.84 -16.84 10.84
C ILE A 105 -9.35 -16.98 10.58
N LEU A 106 -10.14 -17.20 11.64
CA LEU A 106 -11.60 -17.28 11.54
C LEU A 106 -12.21 -15.96 11.04
N LEU A 107 -11.74 -14.82 11.56
CA LEU A 107 -12.19 -13.50 11.12
C LEU A 107 -11.87 -13.26 9.64
N ALA A 108 -10.66 -13.62 9.20
CA ALA A 108 -10.25 -13.54 7.80
C ALA A 108 -11.12 -14.43 6.90
N LEU A 109 -11.42 -15.65 7.34
CA LEU A 109 -12.29 -16.58 6.61
C LEU A 109 -13.72 -16.05 6.50
N LEU A 110 -14.30 -15.57 7.61
CA LEU A 110 -15.65 -14.98 7.63
C LEU A 110 -15.73 -13.75 6.72
N SER A 111 -14.71 -12.87 6.77
CA SER A 111 -14.62 -11.72 5.87
C SER A 111 -14.58 -12.16 4.41
N GLY A 112 -13.78 -13.18 4.08
CA GLY A 112 -13.71 -13.75 2.73
C GLY A 112 -15.04 -14.32 2.26
N VAL A 113 -15.73 -15.10 3.10
CA VAL A 113 -17.07 -15.64 2.80
C VAL A 113 -18.08 -14.50 2.59
N PHE A 114 -18.05 -13.48 3.44
CA PHE A 114 -18.93 -12.33 3.28
C PHE A 114 -18.69 -11.60 1.96
N LEU A 115 -17.43 -11.37 1.59
CA LEU A 115 -17.06 -10.78 0.30
C LEU A 115 -17.51 -11.66 -0.89
N LEU A 116 -17.42 -12.99 -0.78
CA LEU A 116 -17.93 -13.92 -1.78
C LEU A 116 -19.46 -13.83 -1.92
N VAL A 117 -20.19 -13.78 -0.81
CA VAL A 117 -21.65 -13.60 -0.82
C VAL A 117 -22.04 -12.28 -1.46
N LEU A 118 -21.39 -11.17 -1.10
CA LEU A 118 -21.62 -9.86 -1.72
C LEU A 118 -21.33 -9.88 -3.22
N SER A 119 -20.27 -10.58 -3.64
CA SER A 119 -19.91 -10.76 -5.04
C SER A 119 -20.96 -11.58 -5.81
N LEU A 120 -21.47 -12.68 -5.23
CA LEU A 120 -22.54 -13.50 -5.80
C LEU A 120 -23.84 -12.71 -5.96
N LEU A 121 -24.17 -11.85 -5.00
CA LEU A 121 -25.29 -10.93 -5.06
C LEU A 121 -25.05 -9.75 -6.03
N ARG A 122 -23.87 -9.67 -6.66
CA ARG A 122 -23.43 -8.58 -7.56
C ARG A 122 -23.56 -7.20 -6.92
N LEU A 123 -23.38 -7.12 -5.60
CA LEU A 123 -23.44 -5.87 -4.84
C LEU A 123 -22.22 -4.95 -5.09
N GLY A 124 -21.36 -5.31 -6.05
CA GLY A 124 -20.31 -4.42 -6.55
C GLY A 124 -20.84 -3.07 -7.07
N PHE A 125 -22.11 -2.97 -7.47
CA PHE A 125 -22.68 -1.67 -7.83
C PHE A 125 -22.75 -0.68 -6.65
N LEU A 126 -22.77 -1.18 -5.41
CA LEU A 126 -22.77 -0.32 -4.22
C LEU A 126 -21.50 0.52 -4.12
N THR A 127 -20.37 0.07 -4.67
CA THR A 127 -19.14 0.87 -4.68
C THR A 127 -19.29 2.13 -5.54
N ASN A 128 -20.17 2.11 -6.55
CA ASN A 128 -20.50 3.29 -7.35
C ASN A 128 -21.44 4.28 -6.62
N LEU A 129 -22.09 3.86 -5.52
CA LEU A 129 -22.90 4.74 -4.67
C LEU A 129 -22.06 5.50 -3.66
N LEU A 130 -20.80 5.10 -3.44
CA LEU A 130 -19.88 5.82 -2.59
C LEU A 130 -19.47 7.12 -3.29
N SER A 131 -19.92 8.24 -2.72
CA SER A 131 -19.63 9.56 -3.28
C SER A 131 -18.12 9.84 -3.20
N HIS A 132 -17.59 10.53 -4.22
CA HIS A 132 -16.19 10.94 -4.24
C HIS A 132 -15.73 11.66 -2.95
N PRO A 133 -16.54 12.53 -2.31
CA PRO A 133 -16.20 13.12 -1.01
C PRO A 133 -16.00 12.10 0.12
N VAL A 134 -16.79 11.04 0.20
CA VAL A 134 -16.67 10.01 1.26
C VAL A 134 -15.35 9.25 1.12
N ILE A 135 -15.02 8.84 -0.11
CA ILE A 135 -13.76 8.14 -0.40
C ILE A 135 -12.57 9.07 -0.10
N SER A 136 -12.63 10.33 -0.54
CA SER A 136 -11.59 11.33 -0.28
C SER A 136 -11.41 11.59 1.22
N GLY A 137 -12.51 11.71 1.97
CA GLY A 137 -12.50 11.88 3.43
C GLY A 137 -11.88 10.68 4.13
N PHE A 138 -12.26 9.46 3.75
CA PHE A 138 -11.71 8.23 4.30
C PHE A 138 -10.21 8.09 4.03
N ILE A 139 -9.75 8.36 2.80
CA ILE A 139 -8.31 8.32 2.46
C ILE A 139 -7.54 9.38 3.26
N SER A 140 -8.08 10.60 3.38
CA SER A 140 -7.43 11.69 4.13
C SER A 140 -7.32 11.36 5.62
N ALA A 141 -8.39 10.82 6.22
CA ALA A 141 -8.39 10.37 7.61
C ALA A 141 -7.43 9.20 7.84
N SER A 142 -7.40 8.23 6.93
CA SER A 142 -6.47 7.10 6.97
C SER A 142 -5.01 7.56 6.87
N ALA A 143 -4.72 8.52 5.99
CA ALA A 143 -3.40 9.11 5.85
C ALA A 143 -2.97 9.82 7.14
N LEU A 144 -3.87 10.60 7.76
CA LEU A 144 -3.62 11.25 9.04
C LEU A 144 -3.34 10.22 10.15
N LEU A 145 -4.13 9.15 10.24
CA LEU A 145 -3.93 8.07 11.20
C LEU A 145 -2.58 7.39 11.03
N ILE A 146 -2.19 7.08 9.80
CA ILE A 146 -0.87 6.51 9.50
C ILE A 146 0.22 7.47 9.96
N VAL A 147 0.15 8.76 9.61
CA VAL A 147 1.15 9.75 10.01
C VAL A 147 1.28 9.82 11.53
N ILE A 148 0.17 9.98 12.26
CA ILE A 148 0.16 10.02 13.73
C ILE A 148 0.74 8.72 14.31
N GLY A 149 0.35 7.57 13.75
CA GLY A 149 0.86 6.25 14.14
C GLY A 149 2.37 6.08 13.94
N GLN A 150 3.00 6.87 13.06
CA GLN A 150 4.44 6.87 12.86
C GLN A 150 5.18 7.84 13.80
N ILE A 151 4.52 8.88 14.33
CA ILE A 151 5.20 9.89 15.16
C ILE A 151 5.83 9.27 16.41
N LYS A 152 5.19 8.27 17.03
CA LYS A 152 5.76 7.55 18.18
C LYS A 152 7.12 6.92 17.88
N TYR A 153 7.28 6.34 16.68
CA TYR A 153 8.55 5.75 16.24
C TYR A 153 9.58 6.82 15.86
N LEU A 154 9.15 7.99 15.35
CA LEU A 154 10.03 9.12 15.05
C LEU A 154 10.63 9.75 16.32
N LEU A 155 9.81 9.88 17.38
CA LEU A 155 10.21 10.48 18.66
C LEU A 155 10.90 9.48 19.60
N GLY A 156 10.79 8.18 19.33
CA GLY A 156 11.36 7.12 20.17
C GLY A 156 10.64 6.94 21.51
N ILE A 157 9.36 7.30 21.58
CA ILE A 157 8.54 7.20 22.79
C ILE A 157 7.76 5.89 22.75
N GLN A 158 7.78 5.12 23.84
CA GLN A 158 6.87 3.98 24.00
C GLN A 158 5.49 4.52 24.42
N SER A 159 4.61 4.75 23.45
CA SER A 159 3.24 5.20 23.70
C SER A 159 2.25 4.03 23.59
N GLU A 160 1.48 3.79 24.64
CA GLU A 160 0.36 2.84 24.64
C GLU A 160 -0.93 3.51 24.15
N GLY A 161 -1.68 2.84 23.28
CA GLY A 161 -2.95 3.34 22.76
C GLY A 161 -3.20 2.93 21.29
N ASP A 162 -4.30 2.22 21.06
CA ASP A 162 -4.67 1.70 19.74
C ASP A 162 -5.53 2.66 18.91
N THR A 163 -6.05 3.73 19.53
CA THR A 163 -6.97 4.68 18.90
C THR A 163 -6.40 6.10 18.85
N LEU A 164 -6.87 6.90 17.88
CA LEU A 164 -6.33 8.23 17.55
C LEU A 164 -6.28 9.19 18.75
N LEU A 165 -7.35 9.25 19.55
CA LEU A 165 -7.43 10.15 20.71
C LEU A 165 -6.43 9.77 21.80
N PRO A 166 -6.44 8.52 22.32
CA PRO A 166 -5.46 8.05 23.29
C PRO A 166 -4.02 8.23 22.82
N LEU A 167 -3.75 7.90 21.57
CA LEU A 167 -2.41 8.04 20.97
C LEU A 167 -1.96 9.51 20.93
N ALA A 168 -2.84 10.44 20.56
CA ALA A 168 -2.52 11.86 20.55
C ALA A 168 -2.29 12.41 21.97
N THR A 169 -3.14 12.02 22.93
CA THR A 169 -3.00 12.44 24.33
C THR A 169 -1.75 11.86 24.99
N SER A 170 -1.43 10.58 24.74
CA SER A 170 -0.22 9.94 25.29
C SER A 170 1.04 10.59 24.72
N LEU A 171 1.02 10.93 23.43
CA LEU A 171 2.15 11.57 22.77
C LEU A 171 2.40 12.98 23.31
N PHE A 172 1.33 13.73 23.62
CA PHE A 172 1.45 15.05 24.23
C PHE A 172 1.93 14.97 25.68
N ALA A 173 1.49 13.96 26.43
CA ALA A 173 1.90 13.74 27.81
C ALA A 173 3.37 13.30 27.94
N HIS A 174 3.92 12.60 26.94
CA HIS A 174 5.30 12.08 26.95
C HIS A 174 6.24 12.87 26.03
N ILE A 175 5.85 14.09 25.62
CA ILE A 175 6.66 14.92 24.72
C ILE A 175 8.01 15.33 25.34
N THR A 176 8.14 15.22 26.65
CA THR A 176 9.39 15.51 27.38
C THR A 176 10.34 14.29 27.43
N ASP A 177 9.83 13.08 27.22
CA ASP A 177 10.59 11.82 27.26
C ASP A 177 11.19 11.44 25.89
N ILE A 178 11.52 12.44 25.06
CA ILE A 178 12.04 12.21 23.71
C ILE A 178 13.43 11.58 23.79
N ASN A 179 13.57 10.45 23.10
CA ASN A 179 14.86 9.83 22.89
C ASN A 179 15.63 10.59 21.79
N MET A 180 16.52 11.49 22.21
CA MET A 180 17.31 12.34 21.31
C MET A 180 18.07 11.58 20.20
N PRO A 181 18.75 10.45 20.45
CA PRO A 181 19.40 9.72 19.37
C PRO A 181 18.41 9.13 18.35
N THR A 182 17.26 8.61 18.78
CA THR A 182 16.21 8.14 17.87
C THR A 182 15.65 9.28 17.02
N PHE A 183 15.42 10.44 17.65
CA PHE A 183 14.92 11.63 16.95
C PHE A 183 15.92 12.16 15.90
N ILE A 184 17.20 12.26 16.23
CA ILE A 184 18.23 12.68 15.26
C ILE A 184 18.29 11.69 14.09
N LEU A 185 18.29 10.38 14.38
CA LEU A 185 18.31 9.35 13.35
C LEU A 185 17.10 9.43 12.43
N SER A 186 15.90 9.63 12.98
CA SER A 186 14.67 9.74 12.20
C SER A 186 14.65 10.98 11.31
N VAL A 187 15.08 12.14 11.84
CA VAL A 187 15.23 13.39 11.06
C VAL A 187 16.25 13.23 9.93
N VAL A 188 17.43 12.68 10.22
CA VAL A 188 18.48 12.44 9.20
C VAL A 188 17.99 11.47 8.13
N SER A 189 17.32 10.39 8.52
CA SER A 189 16.76 9.41 7.58
C SER A 189 15.68 10.04 6.67
N ILE A 190 14.76 10.82 7.23
CA ILE A 190 13.73 11.53 6.45
C ILE A 190 14.39 12.52 5.50
N ALA A 191 15.36 13.31 5.97
CA ALA A 191 16.09 14.25 5.13
C ALA A 191 16.82 13.54 3.98
N ALA A 192 17.49 12.42 4.26
CA ALA A 192 18.16 11.59 3.26
C ALA A 192 17.18 11.03 2.23
N LEU A 193 16.03 10.48 2.66
CA LEU A 193 14.98 9.97 1.78
C LEU A 193 14.41 11.06 0.87
N LEU A 194 14.15 12.26 1.41
CA LEU A 194 13.66 13.40 0.63
C LEU A 194 14.72 13.91 -0.34
N PHE A 195 15.99 13.96 0.08
CA PHE A 195 17.11 14.36 -0.77
C PHE A 195 17.27 13.39 -1.94
N VAL A 196 17.29 12.09 -1.68
CA VAL A 196 17.32 11.05 -2.71
C VAL A 196 16.10 11.22 -3.61
N ARG A 197 14.87 11.22 -3.09
CA ARG A 197 13.65 11.34 -3.90
C ARG A 197 13.66 12.55 -4.84
N ARG A 198 14.18 13.70 -4.40
CA ARG A 198 14.20 14.94 -5.20
C ARG A 198 15.38 15.00 -6.17
N ASN A 199 16.54 14.49 -5.79
CA ASN A 199 17.78 14.63 -6.54
C ASN A 199 18.24 13.35 -7.23
N PHE A 200 17.55 12.21 -7.09
CA PHE A 200 17.97 10.91 -7.62
C PHE A 200 18.29 10.95 -9.11
N ALA A 201 17.39 11.54 -9.90
CA ALA A 201 17.58 11.66 -11.35
C ALA A 201 18.73 12.60 -11.74
N ARG A 202 19.08 13.58 -10.89
CA ARG A 202 20.23 14.47 -11.12
C ARG A 202 21.54 13.78 -10.70
N PHE A 203 21.50 13.06 -9.59
CA PHE A 203 22.63 12.29 -9.05
C PHE A 203 23.04 11.15 -10.00
N LEU A 204 22.08 10.41 -10.55
CA LEU A 204 22.33 9.38 -11.58
C LEU A 204 22.95 9.93 -12.86
N LYS A 205 22.57 11.15 -13.27
CA LYS A 205 23.20 11.83 -14.42
C LYS A 205 24.64 12.25 -14.11
N TYR A 206 24.92 12.65 -12.87
CA TYR A 206 26.26 13.06 -12.44
C TYR A 206 27.24 11.87 -12.40
N ILE A 207 26.76 10.67 -12.10
CA ILE A 207 27.55 9.42 -12.10
C ILE A 207 27.74 8.85 -13.53
N GLY A 208 27.21 9.50 -14.57
CA GLY A 208 27.41 9.08 -15.97
C GLY A 208 26.60 7.85 -16.38
N CYS A 209 25.54 7.49 -15.64
CA CYS A 209 24.67 6.38 -16.03
C CYS A 209 23.86 6.70 -17.31
N SER A 210 23.81 5.70 -18.21
CA SER A 210 23.08 5.77 -19.49
C SER A 210 21.61 6.19 -19.32
N ALA A 211 21.11 6.97 -20.28
CA ALA A 211 19.76 7.54 -20.27
C ALA A 211 18.63 6.51 -20.08
N LYS A 212 18.86 5.26 -20.49
CA LYS A 212 17.91 4.13 -20.28
C LYS A 212 17.73 3.78 -18.81
N THR A 213 18.80 3.79 -18.01
CA THR A 213 18.74 3.52 -16.55
C THR A 213 18.05 4.66 -15.82
N VAL A 214 18.30 5.90 -16.23
CA VAL A 214 17.61 7.09 -15.67
C VAL A 214 16.11 7.08 -16.00
N GLN A 215 15.71 6.60 -17.18
CA GLN A 215 14.30 6.43 -17.53
C GLN A 215 13.64 5.23 -16.83
N LEU A 216 14.35 4.12 -16.62
CA LEU A 216 13.81 2.95 -15.91
C LEU A 216 13.45 3.29 -14.46
N PHE A 217 14.31 4.02 -13.76
CA PHE A 217 14.08 4.42 -12.37
C PHE A 217 13.36 5.77 -12.21
N GLY A 218 13.45 6.68 -13.21
CA GLY A 218 12.86 8.02 -13.17
C GLY A 218 11.38 8.09 -13.60
N LYS A 219 10.86 7.03 -14.25
CA LYS A 219 9.44 6.94 -14.65
C LYS A 219 8.48 6.92 -13.45
N SER A 220 8.92 6.46 -12.28
CA SER A 220 8.09 6.34 -11.07
C SER A 220 7.75 7.70 -10.41
N GLY A 221 8.58 8.73 -10.59
CA GLY A 221 8.34 10.06 -10.00
C GLY A 221 7.85 11.12 -10.99
N SER A 222 8.29 11.05 -12.25
CA SER A 222 8.13 12.16 -13.20
C SER A 222 6.85 12.09 -14.03
N CYS A 223 6.31 10.89 -14.25
CA CYS A 223 5.10 10.72 -15.07
C CYS A 223 3.84 11.17 -14.32
N HIS A 224 3.76 10.89 -13.01
CA HIS A 224 2.67 11.36 -12.16
C HIS A 224 2.61 12.90 -12.08
N TYR A 225 3.77 13.56 -11.93
CA TYR A 225 3.85 15.03 -11.90
C TYR A 225 3.48 15.69 -13.23
N ARG A 226 3.85 15.10 -14.38
CA ARG A 226 3.56 15.67 -15.70
C ARG A 226 2.10 15.47 -16.12
N CYS A 227 1.45 14.41 -15.67
CA CYS A 227 0.01 14.20 -15.87
C CYS A 227 -0.83 15.13 -14.97
N TYR A 228 -0.47 15.25 -13.68
CA TYR A 228 -1.16 16.14 -12.73
C TYR A 228 -1.08 17.62 -13.13
N ARG A 229 0.09 18.08 -13.61
CA ARG A 229 0.28 19.47 -14.09
C ARG A 229 -0.49 19.77 -15.37
N HIS A 230 -0.80 18.77 -16.19
CA HIS A 230 -1.62 18.94 -17.39
C HIS A 230 -3.13 18.94 -17.08
N SER A 231 -3.57 18.16 -16.10
CA SER A 231 -4.96 18.16 -15.61
C SER A 231 -5.36 19.52 -15.02
N ASN A 232 -4.46 20.18 -14.27
CA ASN A 232 -4.78 21.45 -13.61
C ASN A 232 -4.73 22.69 -14.53
N ARG A 233 -4.40 22.52 -15.82
CA ARG A 233 -4.45 23.59 -16.84
C ARG A 233 -5.66 23.50 -17.76
N ARG A 234 -6.47 22.44 -17.68
CA ARG A 234 -7.69 22.25 -18.49
C ARG A 234 -8.85 21.89 -17.57
N SER A 235 -9.30 22.87 -16.79
CA SER A 235 -10.57 22.82 -16.04
C SER A 235 -11.75 23.37 -16.86
N THR A 236 -11.69 23.28 -18.19
CA THR A 236 -12.83 23.52 -19.07
C THR A 236 -12.82 22.43 -20.14
N VAL A 237 -13.97 21.75 -20.31
CA VAL A 237 -14.29 20.71 -21.29
C VAL A 237 -13.97 19.25 -20.88
N SER A 238 -15.02 18.59 -20.38
CA SER A 238 -15.49 17.21 -20.66
C SER A 238 -14.49 16.16 -21.17
N GLY A 239 -14.42 15.01 -20.48
CA GLY A 239 -14.00 13.74 -21.08
C GLY A 239 -12.99 12.92 -20.27
N SER A 240 -13.50 12.02 -19.43
CA SER A 240 -12.79 11.04 -18.58
C SER A 240 -12.17 9.86 -19.33
N THR A 241 -11.54 10.07 -20.49
CA THR A 241 -11.06 8.97 -21.35
C THR A 241 -9.67 9.17 -21.98
N TRP A 242 -8.93 10.22 -21.62
CA TRP A 242 -7.75 10.63 -22.40
C TRP A 242 -6.39 10.03 -21.99
N CYS A 243 -6.27 9.28 -20.89
CA CYS A 243 -4.99 8.69 -20.49
C CYS A 243 -4.77 7.23 -20.93
N GLU A 244 -5.81 6.48 -21.31
CA GLU A 244 -5.67 5.05 -21.64
C GLU A 244 -5.08 4.80 -23.05
N HIS A 245 -5.23 5.75 -23.98
CA HIS A 245 -5.12 5.45 -25.42
C HIS A 245 -3.86 5.93 -26.16
N ARG A 246 -2.88 6.56 -25.50
CA ARG A 246 -1.61 6.89 -26.17
C ARG A 246 -0.42 6.29 -25.44
N GLY A 247 -0.03 5.10 -25.89
CA GLY A 247 1.29 4.50 -25.67
C GLY A 247 2.42 5.35 -26.26
N ARG A 248 2.67 6.52 -25.67
CA ARG A 248 3.82 7.37 -25.95
C ARG A 248 4.45 7.82 -24.63
N CYS A 249 5.15 6.87 -24.02
CA CYS A 249 6.28 7.10 -23.13
C CYS A 249 7.42 6.17 -23.56
N SER A 250 7.84 6.32 -24.82
CA SER A 250 9.17 5.97 -25.30
C SER A 250 10.12 7.11 -24.97
#